data_AF-A0A6A5SRG2-F1
#
_entry.id   AF-A0A6A5SRG2-F1
#
_cell.length_a   1.000
_cell.length_b   1.000
_cell.length_c   1.000
_cell.angle_alpha   90.00
_cell.angle_beta   90.00
_cell.angle_gamma   90.00
#
_symmetry.space_group_name_H-M   'P 1'
#
loop_
_entity.id
_entity.type
_entity.pdbx_description
1 polymer ?
#
loop_
_entity_poly.entity_id
_entity_poly.type
_entity_poly.pdbx_seq_one_letter_code
_entity_poly.pdbx_strand_id
1 'polypeptide(L)'
;SGRITQAGLTADFTDDKAAKKALRPDEVLFKQENAPVRYEETDYYHAHANLPADQQLPSGDLLNALHAYISNLYSNTRDSETREAWKFMDETALIALGILMEETARGVLGETGDLAFTEALDAEEARFLAG
;
A
#
# COMPACT_ATOMS: atom_id res chain seq x y z
N SER A 1 6.50 22.50 -28.25
CA SER A 1 6.88 21.43 -27.30
C SER A 1 5.63 20.93 -26.60
N GLY A 2 5.34 19.63 -26.77
CA GLY A 2 4.01 19.02 -26.58
C GLY A 2 3.58 18.81 -25.12
N ARG A 3 2.26 18.82 -24.91
CA ARG A 3 1.58 18.54 -23.64
C ARG A 3 0.87 17.19 -23.74
N ILE A 4 0.94 16.40 -22.68
CA ILE A 4 0.30 15.08 -22.55
C ILE A 4 -0.80 15.20 -21.49
N THR A 5 -1.99 14.70 -21.77
CA THR A 5 -3.11 14.58 -20.81
C THR A 5 -3.55 13.12 -20.71
N GLN A 6 -4.17 12.76 -19.58
CA GLN A 6 -4.57 11.40 -19.19
C GLN A 6 -5.81 10.91 -19.93
N ALA A 7 -5.66 10.78 -21.24
CA ALA A 7 -6.33 9.88 -22.18
C ALA A 7 -5.76 10.29 -23.53
N GLY A 8 -5.40 9.33 -24.38
CA GLY A 8 -5.18 9.64 -25.78
C GLY A 8 -6.42 10.37 -26.31
N LEU A 9 -6.19 11.57 -26.86
CA LEU A 9 -7.09 12.38 -27.66
C LEU A 9 -8.25 13.13 -26.97
N THR A 10 -8.30 14.42 -27.30
CA THR A 10 -9.31 15.40 -26.90
C THR A 10 -10.67 15.14 -27.55
N ALA A 11 -11.73 15.14 -26.75
CA ALA A 11 -13.06 15.55 -27.20
C ALA A 11 -13.53 16.73 -26.36
N ASP A 12 -13.80 17.82 -27.06
CA ASP A 12 -14.33 19.09 -26.57
C ASP A 12 -15.78 18.90 -26.12
N PHE A 13 -16.01 18.93 -24.80
CA PHE A 13 -17.36 18.99 -24.23
C PHE A 13 -17.48 20.27 -23.43
N THR A 14 -18.13 21.26 -24.03
CA THR A 14 -18.55 22.50 -23.40
C THR A 14 -19.72 22.23 -22.46
N ASP A 15 -19.42 21.96 -21.19
CA ASP A 15 -20.43 22.09 -20.11
C ASP A 15 -19.81 22.71 -18.85
N ASP A 16 -19.93 24.03 -18.77
CA ASP A 16 -19.30 24.94 -17.78
C ASP A 16 -19.95 24.90 -16.38
N LYS A 17 -20.74 23.88 -16.02
CA LYS A 17 -21.43 23.82 -14.70
C LYS A 17 -21.33 22.50 -13.93
N ALA A 18 -20.46 21.58 -14.31
CA ALA A 18 -20.00 20.54 -13.40
C ALA A 18 -18.75 21.07 -12.69
N ALA A 19 -18.92 21.67 -11.50
CA ALA A 19 -17.79 21.91 -10.60
C ALA A 19 -16.89 20.68 -10.59
N LYS A 20 -15.57 20.85 -10.77
CA LYS A 20 -14.54 19.79 -10.80
C LYS A 20 -14.60 18.93 -9.54
N LYS A 21 -15.60 18.07 -9.46
CA LYS A 21 -15.79 17.13 -8.37
C LYS A 21 -14.70 16.11 -8.55
N ALA A 22 -13.84 15.97 -7.55
CA ALA A 22 -12.85 14.91 -7.53
C ALA A 22 -13.62 13.60 -7.75
N LEU A 23 -13.29 12.92 -8.85
CA LEU A 23 -13.83 11.60 -9.13
C LEU A 23 -13.28 10.67 -8.07
N ARG A 24 -14.15 9.82 -7.53
CA ARG A 24 -13.72 8.73 -6.65
C ARG A 24 -12.88 7.73 -7.47
N PRO A 25 -12.01 6.93 -6.84
CA PRO A 25 -11.11 6.06 -7.60
C PRO A 25 -11.84 5.02 -8.48
N ASP A 26 -13.01 4.52 -8.04
CA ASP A 26 -13.88 3.68 -8.85
C ASP A 26 -14.35 4.43 -10.11
N GLU A 27 -14.80 5.67 -9.96
CA GLU A 27 -15.25 6.47 -11.09
C GLU A 27 -14.12 6.76 -12.09
N VAL A 28 -12.89 6.96 -11.63
CA VAL A 28 -11.72 7.14 -12.52
C VAL A 28 -11.46 5.86 -13.33
N LEU A 29 -11.48 4.71 -12.67
CA LEU A 29 -11.18 3.42 -13.30
C LEU A 29 -12.24 2.99 -14.32
N PHE A 30 -13.51 3.32 -14.07
CA PHE A 30 -14.64 2.86 -14.89
C PHE A 30 -15.18 3.91 -15.87
N LYS A 31 -14.79 5.18 -15.76
CA LYS A 31 -15.12 6.24 -16.75
C LYS A 31 -14.05 6.41 -17.83
N GLN A 32 -12.94 5.67 -17.77
CA GLN A 32 -11.91 5.72 -18.81
C GLN A 32 -12.39 5.08 -20.12
N GLU A 33 -11.84 5.54 -21.24
CA GLU A 33 -12.10 4.96 -22.54
C GLU A 33 -11.63 3.48 -22.55
N ASN A 34 -12.47 2.57 -23.05
CA ASN A 34 -12.27 1.12 -23.01
C ASN A 34 -12.29 0.48 -21.60
N ALA A 35 -12.90 1.13 -20.61
CA ALA A 35 -13.16 0.47 -19.33
C ALA A 35 -14.00 -0.81 -19.52
N PRO A 36 -13.64 -1.92 -18.86
CA PRO A 36 -14.49 -3.10 -18.82
C PRO A 36 -15.88 -2.79 -18.29
N VAL A 37 -16.90 -3.46 -18.83
CA VAL A 37 -18.26 -3.35 -18.31
C VAL A 37 -18.29 -3.92 -16.88
N ARG A 38 -18.72 -3.10 -15.93
CA ARG A 38 -18.84 -3.46 -14.51
C ARG A 38 -20.22 -4.03 -14.24
N TYR A 39 -20.26 -5.19 -13.59
CA TYR A 39 -21.46 -5.79 -13.02
C TYR A 39 -21.30 -5.84 -11.50
N GLU A 40 -22.41 -5.70 -10.75
CA GLU A 40 -22.36 -5.72 -9.28
C GLU A 40 -21.91 -7.10 -8.77
N GLU A 41 -22.28 -8.18 -9.48
CA GLU A 41 -22.01 -9.56 -9.10
C GLU A 41 -20.54 -9.98 -9.30
N THR A 42 -19.82 -9.33 -10.23
CA THR A 42 -18.43 -9.66 -10.57
C THR A 42 -17.53 -8.43 -10.46
N ASP A 43 -17.83 -7.56 -9.49
CA ASP A 43 -17.12 -6.31 -9.33
C ASP A 43 -15.69 -6.52 -8.81
N TYR A 44 -14.73 -6.41 -9.73
CA TYR A 44 -13.32 -6.61 -9.42
C TYR A 44 -12.70 -5.46 -8.62
N TYR A 45 -13.34 -4.29 -8.54
CA TYR A 45 -12.79 -3.16 -7.78
C TYR A 45 -12.75 -3.45 -6.27
N HIS A 46 -13.74 -4.19 -5.77
CA HIS A 46 -13.82 -4.59 -4.36
C HIS A 46 -13.21 -5.98 -4.08
N ALA A 47 -12.35 -6.50 -4.97
CA ALA A 47 -11.73 -7.82 -4.79
C ALA A 47 -10.97 -7.97 -3.46
N HIS A 48 -10.40 -6.88 -2.93
CA HIS A 48 -9.71 -6.86 -1.64
C HIS A 48 -10.60 -7.23 -0.44
N ALA A 49 -11.93 -7.06 -0.54
CA ALA A 49 -12.86 -7.41 0.54
C ALA A 49 -13.09 -8.92 0.67
N ASN A 50 -12.76 -9.69 -0.38
CA ASN A 50 -12.98 -11.13 -0.46
C ASN A 50 -11.66 -11.91 -0.38
N LEU A 51 -10.62 -11.31 0.20
CA LEU A 51 -9.34 -11.99 0.37
C LEU A 51 -9.48 -13.14 1.37
N PRO A 52 -8.87 -14.31 1.07
CA PRO A 52 -8.86 -15.42 2.01
C PRO A 52 -7.98 -15.06 3.23
N ALA A 53 -8.21 -15.75 4.35
CA ALA A 53 -7.58 -15.40 5.64
C ALA A 53 -6.04 -15.51 5.63
N ASP A 54 -5.48 -16.28 4.69
CA ASP A 54 -4.05 -16.46 4.45
C ASP A 54 -3.43 -15.36 3.55
N GLN A 55 -4.24 -14.46 2.98
CA GLN A 55 -3.80 -13.37 2.09
C GLN A 55 -4.27 -12.02 2.61
N GLN A 56 -3.93 -11.72 3.87
CA GLN A 56 -4.26 -10.43 4.45
C GLN A 56 -3.34 -9.33 3.93
N LEU A 57 -3.94 -8.21 3.54
CA LEU A 57 -3.18 -7.00 3.24
C LEU A 57 -2.73 -6.35 4.54
N PRO A 58 -1.55 -5.70 4.53
CA PRO A 58 -1.08 -5.00 5.69
C PRO A 58 -1.94 -3.78 5.99
N SER A 59 -1.87 -3.30 7.23
CA SER A 59 -2.58 -2.12 7.68
C SER A 59 -2.30 -0.91 6.79
N GLY A 60 -3.37 -0.24 6.34
CA GLY A 60 -3.27 0.99 5.56
C GLY A 60 -2.54 2.10 6.31
N ASP A 61 -2.71 2.20 7.62
CA ASP A 61 -2.03 3.20 8.45
C ASP A 61 -0.52 2.92 8.54
N LEU A 62 -0.13 1.64 8.64
CA LEU A 62 1.27 1.25 8.59
C LEU A 62 1.88 1.59 7.23
N LEU A 63 1.20 1.23 6.14
CA LEU A 63 1.65 1.57 4.78
C LEU A 63 1.80 3.09 4.59
N ASN A 64 0.86 3.88 5.10
CA ASN A 64 0.93 5.34 5.05
C ASN A 64 2.14 5.88 5.83
N ALA A 65 2.38 5.35 7.04
CA ALA A 65 3.52 5.75 7.86
C ALA A 65 4.86 5.37 7.19
N LEU A 66 4.96 4.17 6.62
CA LEU A 66 6.13 3.72 5.87
C LEU A 66 6.35 4.56 4.63
N HIS A 67 5.31 4.77 3.83
CA HIS A 67 5.40 5.61 2.64
C HIS A 67 5.87 7.02 2.97
N ALA A 68 5.31 7.65 4.01
CA ALA A 68 5.73 8.99 4.45
C ALA A 68 7.18 9.01 4.93
N TYR A 69 7.60 8.01 5.71
CA TYR A 69 8.96 7.88 6.19
C TYR A 69 9.96 7.74 5.05
N ILE A 70 9.71 6.78 4.15
CA ILE A 70 10.57 6.49 3.01
C ILE A 70 10.58 7.69 2.06
N SER A 71 9.43 8.33 1.79
CA SER A 71 9.34 9.58 1.00
C SER A 71 10.28 10.65 1.54
N ASN A 72 10.23 10.88 2.86
CA ASN A 72 11.08 11.88 3.52
C ASN A 72 12.56 11.49 3.50
N LEU A 73 12.86 10.19 3.66
CA LEU A 73 14.23 9.67 3.58
C LEU A 73 14.85 9.95 2.20
N TYR A 74 14.11 9.64 1.13
CA TYR A 74 14.58 9.84 -0.24
C TYR A 74 14.48 11.29 -0.73
N SER A 75 13.60 12.12 -0.16
CA SER A 75 13.58 13.56 -0.50
C SER A 75 14.79 14.31 0.05
N ASN A 76 15.36 13.84 1.16
CA ASN A 76 16.49 14.49 1.84
C ASN A 76 17.86 14.03 1.31
N THR A 77 17.90 13.00 0.46
CA THR A 77 19.15 12.51 -0.14
C THR A 77 19.49 13.33 -1.37
N ARG A 78 20.72 13.85 -1.39
CA ARG A 78 21.22 14.77 -2.44
C ARG A 78 21.87 14.03 -3.61
N ASP A 79 21.99 12.72 -3.49
CA ASP A 79 22.65 11.85 -4.45
C ASP A 79 21.66 11.37 -5.53
N SER A 80 22.10 11.36 -6.79
CA SER A 80 21.26 10.98 -7.93
C SER A 80 20.92 9.50 -7.95
N GLU A 81 21.82 8.64 -7.47
CA GLU A 81 21.62 7.19 -7.42
C GLU A 81 20.53 6.83 -6.41
N THR A 82 20.54 7.52 -5.27
CA THR A 82 19.50 7.38 -4.23
C THR A 82 18.13 7.85 -4.73
N ARG A 83 18.08 8.88 -5.58
CA ARG A 83 16.83 9.36 -6.18
C ARG A 83 16.26 8.41 -7.24
N GLU A 84 17.12 7.64 -7.91
CA GLU A 84 16.70 6.55 -8.79
C GLU A 84 16.16 5.37 -7.98
N ALA A 85 16.76 5.09 -6.81
CA ALA A 85 16.30 4.04 -5.91
C ALA A 85 14.84 4.25 -5.43
N TRP A 86 14.42 5.50 -5.22
CA TRP A 86 13.02 5.84 -4.91
C TRP A 86 12.00 5.34 -5.96
N LYS A 87 12.38 5.27 -7.24
CA LYS A 87 11.48 4.77 -8.30
C LYS A 87 11.13 3.30 -8.15
N PHE A 88 11.94 2.52 -7.43
CA PHE A 88 11.66 1.10 -7.16
C PHE A 88 10.72 0.89 -5.97
N MET A 89 10.40 1.95 -5.21
CA MET A 89 9.39 1.91 -4.16
C MET A 89 8.00 2.18 -4.76
N ASP A 90 7.53 1.27 -5.61
CA ASP A 90 6.18 1.31 -6.17
C ASP A 90 5.14 0.76 -5.19
N GLU A 91 3.85 0.81 -5.56
CA GLU A 91 2.76 0.32 -4.72
C GLU A 91 2.96 -1.15 -4.31
N THR A 92 3.51 -1.96 -5.20
CA THR A 92 3.74 -3.39 -4.96
C THR A 92 4.87 -3.61 -3.96
N ALA A 93 6.00 -2.91 -4.12
CA ALA A 93 7.12 -2.95 -3.20
C ALA A 93 6.73 -2.46 -1.80
N LEU A 94 5.92 -1.41 -1.73
CA LEU A 94 5.42 -0.89 -0.46
C LEU A 94 4.50 -1.91 0.25
N ILE A 95 3.61 -2.59 -0.47
CA ILE A 95 2.78 -3.66 0.09
C ILE A 95 3.65 -4.81 0.59
N ALA A 96 4.63 -5.27 -0.20
CA ALA A 96 5.53 -6.35 0.19
C ALA A 96 6.33 -5.99 1.46
N LEU A 97 6.80 -4.74 1.55
CA LEU A 97 7.46 -4.22 2.74
C LEU A 97 6.52 -4.19 3.96
N GLY A 98 5.28 -3.74 3.76
CA GLY A 98 4.27 -3.71 4.83
C GLY A 98 3.98 -5.10 5.40
N ILE A 99 3.80 -6.11 4.53
CA ILE A 99 3.63 -7.52 4.94
C ILE A 99 4.83 -7.98 5.75
N LEU A 100 6.05 -7.75 5.24
CA LEU A 100 7.26 -8.14 5.93
C LEU A 100 7.34 -7.51 7.32
N MET A 101 7.04 -6.21 7.43
CA MET A 101 7.10 -5.50 8.70
C MET A 101 6.06 -6.00 9.70
N GLU A 102 4.82 -6.26 9.28
CA GLU A 102 3.81 -6.85 10.17
C GLU A 102 4.18 -8.26 10.63
N GLU A 103 4.64 -9.13 9.72
CA GLU A 103 5.06 -10.48 10.08
C GLU A 103 6.26 -10.46 11.02
N THR A 104 7.22 -9.57 10.80
CA THR A 104 8.35 -9.39 11.74
C THR A 104 7.89 -8.84 13.09
N ALA A 105 6.96 -7.88 13.10
CA ALA A 105 6.43 -7.32 14.34
C ALA A 105 5.67 -8.40 15.13
N ARG A 106 4.88 -9.23 14.45
CA ARG A 106 4.19 -10.37 15.06
C ARG A 106 5.16 -11.41 15.61
N GLY A 107 6.24 -11.69 14.89
CA GLY A 107 7.27 -12.62 15.32
C GLY A 107 8.07 -12.13 16.54
N VAL A 108 8.28 -10.82 16.67
CA VAL A 108 9.08 -10.23 17.76
C VAL A 108 8.22 -9.84 18.96
N LEU A 109 7.04 -9.26 18.73
CA LEU A 109 6.17 -8.71 19.78
C LEU A 109 5.03 -9.66 20.16
N GLY A 110 4.85 -10.77 19.45
CA GLY A 110 3.72 -11.66 19.60
C GLY A 110 2.50 -11.18 18.81
N GLU A 111 1.46 -12.02 18.75
CA GLU A 111 0.24 -11.73 17.98
C GLU A 111 -0.48 -10.47 18.48
N THR A 112 -0.43 -10.21 19.79
CA THR A 112 -1.10 -9.06 20.41
C THR A 112 -0.14 -7.96 20.87
N GLY A 113 1.18 -8.15 20.68
CA GLY A 113 2.20 -7.23 21.19
C GLY A 113 2.57 -7.47 22.66
N ASP A 114 2.02 -8.50 23.29
CA ASP A 114 2.20 -8.85 24.69
C ASP A 114 3.66 -9.19 25.04
N LEU A 115 4.43 -9.73 24.09
CA LEU A 115 5.84 -10.06 24.32
C LEU A 115 6.71 -8.82 24.55
N ALA A 116 6.25 -7.63 24.17
CA ALA A 116 6.96 -6.37 24.43
C ALA A 116 7.14 -6.08 25.94
N PHE A 117 6.30 -6.68 26.78
CA PHE A 117 6.35 -6.51 28.24
C PHE A 117 6.94 -7.73 28.96
N THR A 118 7.42 -8.73 28.22
CA THR A 118 7.99 -9.95 28.77
C THR A 118 9.48 -10.02 28.50
N GLU A 119 10.22 -10.54 29.48
CA GLU A 119 11.61 -10.96 29.29
C GLU A 119 11.65 -12.33 28.62
N ALA A 120 12.59 -12.52 27.69
CA ALA A 120 12.85 -13.82 27.13
C ALA A 120 13.58 -14.69 28.16
N LEU A 121 13.12 -15.92 28.34
CA LEU A 121 13.85 -16.90 29.15
C LEU A 121 15.26 -17.04 28.61
N ASP A 122 16.24 -16.99 29.51
CA ASP A 122 17.60 -17.30 29.12
C ASP A 122 17.77 -18.81 28.87
N ALA A 123 18.86 -19.17 28.21
CA ALA A 123 19.09 -20.55 27.80
C ALA A 123 19.24 -21.52 28.99
N GLU A 124 19.55 -21.00 30.19
CA GLU A 124 19.71 -21.80 31.40
C GLU A 124 18.36 -22.04 32.07
N GLU A 125 17.53 -21.00 32.23
CA GLU A 125 16.15 -21.09 32.70
C GLU A 125 15.29 -21.94 31.77
N ALA A 126 15.43 -21.79 30.44
CA ALA A 126 14.69 -22.59 29.48
C ALA A 126 15.04 -24.09 29.59
N ARG A 127 16.32 -24.42 29.87
CA ARG A 127 16.76 -25.81 30.09
C ARG A 127 16.29 -26.35 31.44
N PHE A 128 16.26 -25.50 32.46
CA PHE A 128 15.77 -25.86 33.79
C PHE A 128 14.26 -26.15 33.78
N LEU A 129 13.48 -25.36 33.04
CA LEU A 129 12.02 -25.54 32.92
C LEU A 129 11.62 -26.68 31.96
N ALA A 130 12.52 -27.12 31.08
CA ALA A 130 12.28 -28.21 30.14
C ALA A 130 12.71 -29.60 30.66
N GLY A 131 13.32 -29.67 31.86
CA GLY A 131 13.69 -30.91 32.55
C GLY A 131 12.67 -31.33 33.60
#